data_AF-A0A523Y4H1-F1
#
_entry.id   AF-A0A523Y4H1-F1
#
_cell.length_a   1.000
_cell.length_b   1.000
_cell.length_c   1.000
_cell.angle_alpha   90.00
_cell.angle_beta   90.00
_cell.angle_gamma   90.00
#
_symmetry.space_group_name_H-M   'P 1'
#
loop_
_entity.id
_entity.type
_entity.pdbx_description
1 polymer ?
#
loop_
_entity_poly.entity_id
_entity_poly.type
_entity_poly.pdbx_seq_one_letter_code
_entity_poly.pdbx_strand_id
1 'polypeptide(L)' 'MKLLRKTNSICPEDLKVLDAEIWEIDGQVIMKKHCPEHGDFEDIVWSDYEEYVRADRFRDDGDGLLEPRESKLDCP' A
#
# COMPACT_ATOMS: atom_id res chain seq x y z
N MET A 1 14.67 -4.82 -8.51
CA MET A 1 14.06 -4.94 -7.17
C MET A 1 14.58 -3.83 -6.26
N LYS A 2 13.75 -2.81 -6.07
CA LYS A 2 14.05 -1.64 -5.22
C LYS A 2 12.87 -1.35 -4.30
N LEU A 3 13.10 -1.24 -2.99
CA LEU A 3 12.07 -0.79 -2.05
C LEU A 3 11.76 0.68 -2.32
N LEU A 4 10.50 1.00 -2.61
CA LEU A 4 10.04 2.36 -2.90
C LEU A 4 9.51 3.05 -1.65
N ARG A 5 8.64 2.37 -0.89
CA ARG A 5 8.11 2.89 0.39
C ARG A 5 7.51 1.78 1.25
N LYS A 6 7.28 2.10 2.52
CA LYS A 6 6.42 1.33 3.42
C LYS A 6 5.04 1.97 3.49
N THR A 7 4.02 1.17 3.70
CA THR A 7 2.61 1.58 3.81
C THR A 7 1.88 0.57 4.67
N ASN A 8 0.65 0.89 5.07
CA ASN A 8 -0.27 -0.11 5.58
C ASN A 8 -1.16 -0.63 4.46
N SER A 9 -1.67 -1.84 4.63
CA SER A 9 -2.70 -2.45 3.78
C SER A 9 -3.62 -3.31 4.63
N ILE A 10 -4.59 -3.96 3.99
CA ILE A 10 -5.57 -4.82 4.65
C ILE A 10 -5.39 -6.26 4.16
N CYS A 11 -5.51 -7.23 5.08
CA CYS A 11 -5.64 -8.63 4.71
C CYS A 11 -6.95 -8.86 3.94
N PRO A 12 -6.93 -9.49 2.76
CA PRO A 12 -8.15 -9.72 1.99
C PRO A 12 -9.13 -10.71 2.63
N GLU A 13 -8.69 -11.48 3.64
CA GLU A 13 -9.48 -12.53 4.28
C GLU A 13 -10.12 -12.08 5.61
N ASP A 14 -9.34 -11.47 6.52
CA ASP A 14 -9.80 -11.10 7.87
C ASP A 14 -9.83 -9.59 8.16
N LEU A 15 -9.51 -8.77 7.15
CA LEU A 15 -9.53 -7.32 7.20
C LEU A 15 -8.60 -6.68 8.24
N LYS A 16 -7.61 -7.41 8.77
CA LYS A 16 -6.60 -6.80 9.65
C LYS A 16 -5.73 -5.82 8.89
N VAL A 17 -5.38 -4.72 9.55
CA VAL A 17 -4.35 -3.80 9.08
C VAL A 17 -2.97 -4.47 9.20
N LEU A 18 -2.22 -4.46 8.11
CA LEU A 18 -0.91 -5.10 7.98
C LEU A 18 0.12 -4.07 7.54
N ASP A 19 1.34 -4.20 8.03
CA ASP A 19 2.51 -3.58 7.40
C ASP A 19 2.67 -4.15 5.98
N ALA A 20 2.92 -3.25 5.04
CA ALA A 20 3.13 -3.58 3.65
C ALA A 20 4.29 -2.76 3.05
N GLU A 21 4.94 -3.35 2.07
CA GLU A 21 6.08 -2.75 1.40
C GLU A 21 5.81 -2.65 -0.10
N ILE A 22 6.07 -1.48 -0.69
CA ILE A 22 5.93 -1.25 -2.13
C ILE A 22 7.32 -1.33 -2.77
N TRP A 23 7.44 -2.19 -3.78
CA TRP A 23 8.66 -2.52 -4.48
C TRP A 23 8.54 -2.23 -5.98
N GLU A 24 9.62 -1.77 -6.59
CA GLU A 24 9.81 -1.88 -8.04
C GLU A 24 10.38 -3.27 -8.35
N ILE A 25 9.74 -4.03 -9.24
CA ILE A 25 10.16 -5.35 -9.69
C ILE A 25 9.86 -5.44 -11.19
N ASP A 26 10.90 -5.64 -12.00
CA ASP A 26 10.82 -5.82 -13.45
C ASP A 26 9.99 -4.73 -14.17
N GLY A 27 10.14 -3.48 -13.74
CA GLY A 27 9.42 -2.34 -14.32
C GLY A 27 7.97 -2.18 -13.84
N GLN A 28 7.52 -3.01 -12.90
CA GLN A 28 6.20 -2.90 -12.25
C GLN A 28 6.35 -2.47 -10.79
N VAL A 29 5.27 -1.94 -10.22
CA VAL A 29 5.18 -1.58 -8.80
C VAL A 29 4.30 -2.59 -8.08
N ILE A 30 4.92 -3.39 -7.22
CA ILE A 30 4.30 -4.50 -6.50
C ILE A 30 4.24 -4.17 -5.01
N MET A 31 3.10 -4.36 -4.38
CA MET A 31 2.96 -4.31 -2.92
C MET A 31 3.05 -5.72 -2.35
N LYS A 32 3.85 -5.90 -1.31
CA LYS A 32 3.98 -7.15 -0.56
C LYS A 32 3.50 -6.93 0.87
N LYS A 33 2.74 -7.88 1.39
CA LYS A 33 2.24 -7.86 2.78
C LYS A 33 2.14 -9.29 3.32
N HIS A 34 2.29 -9.44 4.63
CA HIS A 34 2.19 -10.74 5.29
C HIS A 34 1.12 -10.71 6.37
N CYS A 35 0.16 -11.63 6.29
CA CYS A 35 -0.81 -11.89 7.35
C CYS A 35 -0.37 -13.13 8.13
N PRO A 36 -0.21 -13.07 9.46
CA PRO A 36 0.19 -14.23 10.26
C PRO A 36 -0.74 -15.45 10.10
N GLU A 37 -2.01 -15.22 9.80
CA GLU A 37 -3.04 -16.24 9.65
C GLU A 37 -3.25 -16.72 8.21
N HIS A 38 -3.07 -15.82 7.22
CA HIS A 38 -3.41 -16.09 5.81
C HIS A 38 -2.21 -16.09 4.86
N GLY A 39 -1.00 -15.82 5.37
CA GLY A 39 0.25 -15.88 4.62
C GLY A 39 0.61 -14.61 3.85
N ASP A 40 1.46 -14.78 2.84
CA ASP A 40 1.96 -13.69 2.00
C ASP A 40 1.00 -13.35 0.87
N PHE A 41 0.86 -12.05 0.62
CA PHE A 41 0.12 -11.51 -0.51
C PHE A 41 0.99 -10.55 -1.31
N GLU A 42 0.86 -10.62 -2.64
CA GLU A 42 1.48 -9.69 -3.57
C GLU A 42 0.43 -9.11 -4.51
N ASP A 43 0.38 -7.78 -4.61
CA ASP A 43 -0.57 -7.04 -5.43
C ASP A 43 0.19 -6.15 -6.43
N ILE A 44 -0.20 -6.16 -7.71
CA ILE A 44 0.29 -5.16 -8.68
C ILE A 44 -0.43 -3.84 -8.38
N VAL A 45 0.32 -2.85 -7.91
CA VAL A 45 -0.19 -1.50 -7.63
C VAL A 45 -0.19 -0.67 -8.91
N TRP A 46 0.92 -0.70 -9.66
CA TRP A 46 1.04 -0.08 -10.98
C TRP A 46 1.79 -1.03 -11.92
N SER A 47 1.29 -1.16 -13.16
CA SER A 47 1.91 -2.03 -14.16
C SER A 47 3.17 -1.45 -14.79
N ASP A 48 3.44 -0.16 -14.60
CA ASP A 48 4.57 0.57 -15.17
C ASP A 48 5.18 1.52 -14.12
N TYR A 49 6.48 1.34 -13.85
CA TYR A 49 7.23 2.09 -12.85
C TYR A 49 7.47 3.56 -13.25
N GLU A 50 7.69 3.84 -14.54
CA GLU A 50 7.95 5.22 -15.00
C GLU A 50 6.70 6.07 -14.85
N GLU A 51 5.54 5.51 -15.19
CA GLU A 51 4.25 6.16 -15.00
C GLU A 51 3.89 6.32 -13.51
N TYR A 52 4.25 5.35 -12.65
CA TYR A 52 4.13 5.51 -11.20
C TYR A 52 4.97 6.70 -10.68
N VAL A 53 6.26 6.76 -11.04
CA VAL A 53 7.14 7.87 -10.66
C VAL A 53 6.64 9.19 -11.21
N ARG A 54 6.10 9.19 -12.44
CA ARG A 54 5.51 10.39 -13.02
C ARG A 54 4.33 10.89 -12.18
N ALA A 55 3.40 10.01 -11.81
CA ALA A 55 2.21 10.35 -11.04
C ALA A 55 2.54 10.76 -9.60
N ASP A 56 3.52 10.11 -8.97
CA ASP A 56 3.92 10.38 -7.58
C ASP A 56 4.44 11.82 -7.38
N ARG A 57 4.97 12.46 -8.43
CA ARG A 57 5.34 13.90 -8.42
C ARG A 57 4.17 14.85 -8.15
N PHE A 58 2.93 14.39 -8.33
CA PHE A 58 1.71 15.15 -8.11
C PHE A 58 0.96 14.71 -6.86
N ARG A 59 1.57 13.84 -6.03
CA ARG A 59 0.99 13.43 -4.75
C ARG A 59 0.87 14.65 -3.83
N ASP A 60 -0.33 14.82 -3.29
CA ASP A 60 -0.66 15.80 -2.25
C ASP A 60 -1.52 15.08 -1.21
N ASP A 61 -1.08 15.08 0.04
CA ASP A 61 -1.79 14.43 1.15
C ASP A 61 -2.96 15.29 1.68
N GLY A 62 -2.98 16.59 1.34
CA GLY A 62 -3.97 17.54 1.82
C GLY A 62 -3.96 17.74 3.34
N ASP A 63 -4.96 18.47 3.85
CA ASP A 63 -5.06 18.84 5.28
C ASP A 63 -5.80 17.80 6.15
N GLY A 64 -6.30 16.72 5.54
CA GLY A 64 -7.11 15.72 6.22
C GLY A 64 -8.55 16.15 6.53
N LEU A 65 -9.27 15.33 7.30
CA LEU A 65 -10.66 15.60 7.70
C LEU A 65 -10.69 16.34 9.05
N LEU A 66 -11.51 17.38 9.16
CA LEU A 66 -11.73 18.11 10.42
C LEU A 66 -12.31 17.20 11.52
N GLU A 67 -13.22 16.30 11.14
CA GLU A 67 -13.92 15.39 12.05
C GLU A 67 -13.88 13.95 11.48
N PRO A 68 -12.75 13.24 11.62
CA PRO A 68 -12.61 11.88 11.12
C PRO A 68 -13.48 10.90 11.91
N ARG A 69 -14.04 9.89 11.23
CA ARG A 69 -14.76 8.80 11.90
C ARG A 69 -13.77 7.83 12.54
N GLU A 70 -14.04 7.42 13.77
CA GLU A 70 -13.28 6.35 14.43
C GLU A 70 -13.51 5.00 13.73
N SER A 71 -12.42 4.28 13.49
CA SER A 71 -12.46 2.88 13.03
C SER A 71 -12.39 1.92 14.21
N LYS A 72 -13.18 0.85 14.15
CA LYS A 72 -13.12 -0.25 15.14
C LYS A 72 -11.97 -1.23 14.88
N LEU A 73 -11.51 -1.32 13.63
CA LEU A 73 -10.49 -2.26 13.17
C LEU A 73 -9.24 -1.53 12.67
N ASP A 74 -9.12 -0.26 13.05
CA ASP A 74 -8.16 0.71 12.51
C ASP A 74 -8.36 1.01 11.01
N CYS A 75 -7.74 2.07 10.49
CA CYS A 75 -7.73 2.40 9.06
C CYS A 75 -6.27 2.44 8.57
N PRO A 76 -5.93 1.77 7.45
CA PRO A 76 -4.59 1.83 6.86
C PRO A 76 -4.17 3.24 6.47
#